data_AF-A0A523ZSL1-F1
#
_entry.id   AF-A0A523ZSL1-F1
#
_cell.length_a   1.000
_cell.length_b   1.000
_cell.length_c   1.000
_cell.angle_alpha   90.00
_cell.angle_beta   90.00
_cell.angle_gamma   90.00
#
_symmetry.space_group_name_H-M   'P 1'
#
loop_
_entity.id
_entity.type
_entity.pdbx_description
1 polymer ?
#
loop_
_entity_poly.entity_id
_entity_poly.type
_entity_poly.pdbx_seq_one_letter_code
_entity_poly.pdbx_strand_id
1 'polypeptide(L)' 'GTGLGLAISYSIIQKHHGTIEVKSELGKGSTFTVKLPLTEEREHE' A
#
# COMPACT_ATOMS: atom_id res chain seq x y z
N GLY A 1 16.61 -3.47 -11.84
CA GLY A 1 16.09 -2.35 -11.01
C GLY A 1 16.61 -2.48 -9.60
N THR A 2 16.73 -1.38 -8.85
CA THR A 2 17.39 -1.32 -7.53
C THR A 2 16.53 -1.82 -6.35
N GLY A 3 15.32 -2.34 -6.61
CA GLY A 3 14.41 -2.80 -5.56
C GLY A 3 13.68 -1.68 -4.79
N LEU A 4 13.89 -0.41 -5.14
CA LEU A 4 13.35 0.74 -4.40
C LEU A 4 11.85 0.99 -4.63
N GLY A 5 11.26 0.44 -5.70
CA GLY A 5 9.88 0.74 -6.09
C GLY A 5 8.87 0.47 -4.99
N LEU A 6 8.91 -0.72 -4.38
CA LEU A 6 7.95 -1.10 -3.34
C LEU A 6 8.14 -0.30 -2.04
N ALA A 7 9.38 0.06 -1.71
CA ALA A 7 9.67 0.90 -0.54
C ALA A 7 9.11 2.32 -0.70
N ILE A 8 9.22 2.89 -1.90
CA ILE A 8 8.62 4.18 -2.25
C ILE A 8 7.09 4.08 -2.20
N SER A 9 6.51 3.06 -2.83
CA SER A 9 5.06 2.83 -2.78
C SER A 9 4.54 2.67 -1.35
N TYR A 10 5.24 1.90 -0.49
CA TYR A 10 4.88 1.72 0.91
C TYR A 10 4.85 3.07 1.66
N SER A 11 5.89 3.89 1.47
CA SER A 11 5.96 5.23 2.09
C SER A 11 4.81 6.13 1.66
N ILE A 12 4.41 6.08 0.39
CA ILE A 12 3.27 6.85 -0.14
C ILE A 12 1.97 6.37 0.49
N ILE A 13 1.74 5.06 0.53
CA ILE A 13 0.51 4.46 1.08
C ILE A 13 0.35 4.84 2.56
N GLN A 14 1.42 4.74 3.36
CA GLN A 14 1.40 5.12 4.78
C GLN A 14 1.10 6.61 4.99
N LYS A 15 1.66 7.50 4.18
CA LYS A 15 1.37 8.95 4.23
C LYS A 15 -0.09 9.29 3.95
N HIS A 16 -0.81 8.42 3.25
CA HIS A 16 -2.25 8.56 2.98
C HIS A 16 -3.08 7.69 3.92
N HIS A 17 -2.54 7.27 5.07
CA HIS A 17 -3.20 6.43 6.07
C HIS A 17 -3.76 5.12 5.47
N GLY A 18 -3.11 4.63 4.42
CA GLY A 18 -3.49 3.43 3.71
C GLY A 18 -2.79 2.19 4.21
N THR A 19 -3.24 1.04 3.71
CA THR A 19 -2.63 -0.26 3.95
C THR A 19 -2.33 -1.00 2.65
N ILE A 20 -1.39 -1.93 2.70
CA ILE A 20 -1.05 -2.81 1.58
C ILE A 20 -1.03 -4.27 2.04
N GLU A 21 -1.71 -5.14 1.29
CA GLU A 21 -1.71 -6.59 1.48
C GLU A 21 -1.12 -7.27 0.26
N VAL A 22 -0.38 -8.35 0.48
CA VAL A 22 0.25 -9.13 -0.60
C VAL A 22 -0.25 -10.56 -0.54
N LYS A 23 -0.74 -11.05 -1.67
CA LYS A 23 -1.04 -12.46 -1.89
C LYS A 23 -0.19 -12.94 -3.04
N SER A 24 0.63 -13.96 -2.81
CA SER A 24 1.54 -14.50 -3.83
C SER A 24 1.47 -16.01 -3.83
N GLU A 25 1.50 -16.59 -5.03
CA GLU A 25 1.62 -18.03 -5.21
C GLU A 25 2.69 -18.30 -6.29
N LEU A 26 3.62 -19.19 -5.97
CA LEU A 26 4.73 -19.55 -6.85
C LEU A 26 4.17 -20.07 -8.19
N GLY A 27 4.69 -19.54 -9.30
CA GLY A 27 4.22 -19.90 -10.64
C GLY A 27 2.88 -19.30 -11.06
N LYS A 28 2.14 -18.61 -10.17
CA LYS A 28 0.91 -17.86 -10.51
C LYS A 28 1.07 -16.34 -10.40
N GLY A 29 2.13 -15.89 -9.73
CA GLY A 29 2.46 -14.47 -9.57
C GLY A 29 1.99 -13.89 -8.24
N SER A 30 1.91 -12.56 -8.19
CA SER A 30 1.61 -11.82 -6.95
C SER A 30 0.56 -10.75 -7.20
N THR A 31 -0.35 -10.60 -6.25
CA THR A 31 -1.35 -9.54 -6.20
C THR A 31 -1.09 -8.66 -4.98
N PHE A 32 -0.95 -7.36 -5.23
CA PHE A 32 -0.81 -6.33 -4.20
C PHE A 32 -2.13 -5.56 -4.12
N THR A 33 -2.76 -5.55 -2.96
CA THR A 33 -4.02 -4.82 -2.72
C THR A 33 -3.73 -3.62 -1.85
N VAL A 34 -4.04 -2.42 -2.36
CA VAL A 34 -3.90 -1.17 -1.61
C VAL A 34 -5.29 -0.70 -1.16
N LYS A 35 -5.42 -0.36 0.12
CA LYS A 35 -6.65 0.22 0.68
C LYS A 35 -6.32 1.61 1.19
N LEU A 36 -7.09 2.61 0.74
CA LEU A 36 -6.98 4.00 1.17
C LEU A 36 -8.30 4.43 1.82
N PRO A 37 -8.27 5.26 2.87
CA PRO A 37 -9.47 5.90 3.39
C PRO A 37 -10.17 6.73 2.30
N LEU A 38 -11.51 6.75 2.30
CA LEU A 38 -12.30 7.55 1.35
C LEU A 38 -12.22 9.05 1.64
N THR A 39 -12.04 9.39 2.92
CA THR A 39 -11.86 10.75 3.40
C THR A 39 -10.67 10.74 4.35
N GLU A 40 -9.93 11.84 4.41
CA GLU A 40 -9.02 12.06 5.53
C GLU A 40 -9.84 12.03 6.82
N GLU A 41 -9.42 11.23 7.81
CA GLU A 41 -9.97 11.32 9.16
C GLU A 41 -9.66 12.72 9.67
N ARG A 42 -10.64 13.62 9.52
CA ARG A 42 -10.65 14.86 10.27
C ARG A 42 -10.91 14.44 11.71
N GLU A 43 -9.86 14.48 12.53
CA GLU A 43 -10.03 14.66 13.97
C GLU A 43 -10.82 15.97 14.14
N HIS A 44 -12.14 15.84 14.23
CA HIS A 44 -13.00 16.92 14.69
C HIS A 44 -12.79 17.01 16.21
N GLU A 45 -11.81 17.83 16.63
CA GLU A 45 -11.78 18.44 17.96
C GLU A 45 -12.58 19.75 17.97
#